data_AF-A0A0P7Z5Q7-F1
#
_entry.id   AF-A0A0P7Z5Q7-F1
#
_cell.length_a   1.000
_cell.length_b   1.000
_cell.length_c   1.000
_cell.angle_alpha   90.00
_cell.angle_beta   90.00
_cell.angle_gamma   90.00
#
_symmetry.space_group_name_H-M   'P 1'
#
loop_
_entity.id
_entity.type
_entity.pdbx_description
1 polymer ?
#
loop_
_entity_poly.entity_id
_entity_poly.type
_entity_poly.pdbx_seq_one_letter_code
_entity_poly.pdbx_strand_id
1 'polypeptide(L)'
;MLEAAVDQAEYVSDLLELQSMKRKIEDCVASRGDLKPAAKWVLYQAFIQGSISRADALGLTAEHEERTARRLLKKLRDEGLLIDVDPRDSRSPLLWAVPERAETKYFPKLSPQ
;
A
#
# COMPACT_ATOMS: atom_id res chain seq x y z
N MET A 1 -21.24 26.59 -1.99
CA MET A 1 -19.77 26.72 -2.09
C MET A 1 -19.07 26.39 -0.77
N LEU A 2 -19.50 26.95 0.37
CA LEU A 2 -18.92 26.61 1.68
C LEU A 2 -19.18 25.13 2.07
N GLU A 3 -20.41 24.64 1.87
CA GLU A 3 -20.76 23.24 2.15
C GLU A 3 -19.93 22.23 1.35
N ALA A 4 -19.69 22.48 0.06
CA ALA A 4 -18.84 21.62 -0.77
C ALA A 4 -17.37 21.64 -0.31
N ALA A 5 -16.88 22.78 0.20
CA ALA A 5 -15.53 22.86 0.75
C ALA A 5 -15.41 22.14 2.10
N VAL A 6 -16.46 22.16 2.91
CA VAL A 6 -16.55 21.41 4.17
C VAL A 6 -16.61 19.90 3.88
N ASP A 7 -17.44 19.47 2.93
CA ASP A 7 -17.54 18.06 2.51
C ASP A 7 -16.20 17.54 1.95
N GLN A 8 -15.49 18.35 1.17
CA GLN A 8 -14.13 18.05 0.71
C GLN A 8 -13.14 17.94 1.87
N ALA A 9 -13.23 18.80 2.89
CA ALA A 9 -12.35 18.77 4.05
C ALA A 9 -12.62 17.58 4.97
N GLU A 10 -13.90 17.25 5.21
CA GLU A 10 -14.32 16.05 5.94
C GLU A 10 -13.89 14.79 5.18
N TYR A 11 -14.04 14.78 3.86
CA TYR A 11 -13.60 13.68 3.02
C TYR A 11 -12.08 13.45 3.07
N VAL A 12 -11.28 14.51 2.95
CA VAL A 12 -9.82 14.43 3.08
C VAL A 12 -9.41 14.02 4.49
N SER A 13 -10.16 14.44 5.52
CA SER A 13 -9.92 14.03 6.91
C SER A 13 -10.16 12.53 7.09
N ASP A 14 -11.27 12.00 6.58
CA ASP A 14 -11.60 10.56 6.56
C ASP A 14 -10.57 9.74 5.75
N LEU A 15 -10.09 10.30 4.64
CA LEU A 15 -9.08 9.69 3.76
C LEU A 15 -7.74 9.51 4.47
N LEU A 16 -7.39 10.50 5.31
CA LEU A 16 -6.14 10.58 6.06
C LEU A 16 -6.20 9.90 7.43
N GLU A 17 -7.33 9.29 7.81
CA GLU A 17 -7.39 8.49 9.03
C GLU A 17 -6.46 7.27 8.93
N LEU A 18 -5.24 7.42 9.47
CA LEU A 18 -4.18 6.40 9.47
C LEU A 18 -4.65 5.04 10.02
N GLN A 19 -5.59 5.06 10.96
CA GLN A 19 -6.19 3.85 11.54
C GLN A 19 -7.12 3.13 10.56
N SER A 20 -7.87 3.88 9.74
CA SER A 20 -8.72 3.33 8.70
C SER A 20 -7.88 2.72 7.57
N MET A 21 -6.75 3.35 7.23
CA MET A 21 -5.89 2.86 6.15
C MET A 21 -5.18 1.55 6.51
N LYS A 22 -4.72 1.40 7.76
CA LYS A 22 -4.16 0.12 8.21
C LYS A 22 -5.14 -1.03 7.95
N ARG A 23 -6.39 -0.87 8.40
CA ARG A 23 -7.45 -1.87 8.22
C ARG A 23 -7.70 -2.16 6.74
N LYS A 24 -7.82 -1.13 5.91
CA LYS A 24 -8.00 -1.28 4.45
C LYS A 24 -6.88 -2.07 3.79
N ILE A 25 -5.62 -1.82 4.18
CA ILE A 25 -4.45 -2.59 3.70
C ILE A 25 -4.55 -4.06 4.15
N GLU A 26 -4.89 -4.30 5.42
CA GLU A 26 -5.06 -5.66 5.94
C GLU A 26 -6.18 -6.41 5.20
N ASP A 27 -7.33 -5.77 4.97
CA ASP A 27 -8.48 -6.35 4.25
C ASP A 27 -8.14 -6.59 2.77
N CYS A 28 -7.39 -5.68 2.13
CA CYS A 28 -6.92 -5.85 0.76
C CYS A 28 -6.04 -7.10 0.62
N VAL A 29 -5.11 -7.31 1.56
CA VAL A 29 -4.25 -8.51 1.59
C VAL A 29 -5.06 -9.76 1.93
N ALA A 30 -5.93 -9.69 2.95
CA ALA A 30 -6.73 -10.84 3.40
C ALA A 30 -7.74 -11.32 2.34
N SER A 31 -8.33 -10.40 1.57
CA SER A 31 -9.23 -10.73 0.47
C SER A 31 -8.53 -11.34 -0.75
N ARG A 32 -7.19 -11.40 -0.75
CA ARG A 32 -6.36 -11.93 -1.83
C ARG A 32 -5.73 -13.26 -1.43
N GLY A 33 -6.33 -14.36 -1.87
CA GLY A 33 -5.81 -15.71 -1.62
C GLY A 33 -4.43 -15.99 -2.25
N ASP A 34 -3.95 -15.09 -3.11
CA ASP A 34 -2.66 -15.19 -3.78
C ASP A 34 -1.55 -14.41 -3.07
N LEU A 35 -1.86 -13.54 -2.09
CA LEU A 35 -0.87 -12.80 -1.31
C LEU A 35 -0.63 -13.47 0.04
N LYS A 36 0.63 -13.44 0.48
CA LYS A 36 0.95 -13.87 1.84
C LYS A 36 0.48 -12.83 2.85
N PRO A 37 0.01 -13.23 4.05
CA PRO A 37 -0.38 -12.30 5.11
C PRO A 37 0.71 -11.28 5.47
N ALA A 38 1.99 -11.68 5.38
CA ALA A 38 3.12 -10.80 5.65
C ALA A 38 3.20 -9.56 4.75
N ALA A 39 2.56 -9.57 3.57
CA ALA A 39 2.50 -8.41 2.67
C ALA A 39 1.97 -7.15 3.36
N LYS A 40 1.01 -7.31 4.29
CA LYS A 40 0.35 -6.18 4.97
C LYS A 40 1.35 -5.32 5.75
N TRP A 41 2.41 -5.92 6.30
CA TRP A 41 3.42 -5.21 7.07
C TRP A 41 4.27 -4.30 6.19
N VAL A 42 4.71 -4.82 5.04
CA VAL A 42 5.49 -4.04 4.07
C VAL A 42 4.66 -2.88 3.51
N LEU A 43 3.42 -3.16 3.09
CA LEU A 43 2.53 -2.15 2.52
C LEU A 43 2.19 -1.05 3.54
N TYR A 44 1.86 -1.44 4.78
CA TYR A 44 1.54 -0.48 5.83
C TYR A 44 2.75 0.38 6.22
N GLN A 45 3.95 -0.23 6.31
CA GLN A 45 5.16 0.53 6.61
C GLN A 45 5.49 1.54 5.50
N ALA A 46 5.42 1.11 4.24
CA ALA A 46 5.64 2.00 3.09
C ALA A 46 4.62 3.15 3.06
N PHE A 47 3.36 2.88 3.43
CA PHE A 47 2.32 3.91 3.57
C PHE A 47 2.66 4.92 4.67
N ILE A 48 2.94 4.46 5.90
CA ILE A 48 3.21 5.34 7.05
C ILE A 48 4.50 6.15 6.87
N GLN A 49 5.55 5.56 6.32
CA GLN A 49 6.84 6.21 6.16
C GLN A 49 6.95 7.03 4.87
N GLY A 50 5.94 6.96 3.99
CA GLY A 50 5.97 7.53 2.65
C GLY A 50 6.87 6.76 1.68
N SER A 51 7.94 6.13 2.15
CA SER A 51 8.76 5.16 1.40
C SER A 51 9.47 4.21 2.34
N ILE A 52 9.92 3.05 1.84
CA ILE A 52 10.69 2.08 2.62
C ILE A 52 11.92 1.58 1.85
N SER A 53 13.05 1.42 2.55
CA SER A 53 14.24 0.81 1.93
C SER A 53 13.99 -0.65 1.56
N ARG A 54 14.71 -1.17 0.56
CA ARG A 54 14.57 -2.58 0.17
C ARG A 54 15.02 -3.55 1.26
N ALA A 55 16.02 -3.17 2.05
CA ALA A 55 16.50 -4.00 3.16
C ALA A 55 15.44 -4.11 4.26
N ASP A 56 14.83 -2.99 4.64
CA ASP A 56 13.77 -2.98 5.65
C ASP A 56 12.52 -3.72 5.15
N ALA A 57 12.15 -3.53 3.88
CA ALA A 57 11.05 -4.25 3.26
C ALA A 57 11.26 -5.77 3.27
N LEU A 58 12.50 -6.24 3.04
CA LEU A 58 12.84 -7.67 3.14
C LEU A 58 12.74 -8.16 4.58
N GLY A 59 13.21 -7.38 5.55
CA GLY A 59 13.08 -7.72 6.97
C GLY A 59 11.62 -7.85 7.43
N LEU A 60 10.75 -6.96 6.96
CA LEU A 60 9.33 -6.94 7.33
C LEU A 60 8.50 -8.07 6.76
N THR A 61 9.00 -8.79 5.73
CA THR A 61 8.28 -9.98 5.27
C THR A 61 8.29 -11.10 6.31
N ALA A 62 9.22 -11.06 7.28
CA ALA A 62 9.42 -12.10 8.30
C ALA A 62 9.54 -13.51 7.70
N GLU A 63 10.08 -13.61 6.49
CA GLU A 63 10.28 -14.89 5.80
C GLU A 63 11.63 -15.47 6.20
N HIS A 64 11.68 -16.76 6.51
CA HIS A 64 12.94 -17.43 6.87
C HIS A 64 13.96 -17.45 5.71
N GLU A 65 13.48 -17.47 4.47
CA GLU A 65 14.32 -17.48 3.27
C GLU A 65 14.28 -16.15 2.54
N GLU A 66 15.46 -15.58 2.29
CA GLU A 66 15.59 -14.32 1.55
C GLU A 66 15.02 -14.40 0.12
N ARG A 67 15.17 -15.56 -0.55
CA ARG A 67 14.57 -15.80 -1.87
C ARG A 67 13.05 -15.63 -1.83
N THR A 68 12.41 -16.08 -0.75
CA THR A 68 10.97 -16.01 -0.57
C THR A 68 10.52 -14.59 -0.24
N ALA A 69 11.26 -13.87 0.60
CA ALA A 69 11.06 -12.43 0.84
C ALA A 69 11.13 -11.62 -0.47
N ARG A 70 12.19 -11.84 -1.28
CA ARG A 70 12.38 -11.19 -2.58
C ARG A 70 11.26 -11.49 -3.56
N ARG A 71 10.76 -12.74 -3.58
CA ARG A 71 9.60 -13.13 -4.41
C ARG A 71 8.32 -12.40 -3.98
N LEU A 72 8.09 -12.26 -2.68
CA LEU A 72 6.95 -11.49 -2.17
C LEU A 72 7.03 -10.03 -2.61
N LEU A 73 8.18 -9.37 -2.41
CA LEU A 73 8.36 -7.98 -2.84
C LEU A 73 8.20 -7.82 -4.36
N LYS A 74 8.77 -8.74 -5.15
CA LYS A 74 8.58 -8.74 -6.60
C LYS A 74 7.10 -8.83 -6.95
N LYS A 75 6.35 -9.74 -6.31
CA LYS A 75 4.92 -9.89 -6.53
C LYS A 75 4.16 -8.62 -6.19
N LEU A 76 4.42 -7.98 -5.05
CA LEU A 76 3.74 -6.73 -4.68
C LEU A 76 3.97 -5.62 -5.71
N ARG A 77 5.17 -5.55 -6.32
CA ARG A 77 5.45 -4.61 -7.41
C ARG A 77 4.77 -4.99 -8.72
N ASP A 78 4.85 -6.26 -9.13
CA ASP A 78 4.20 -6.75 -10.34
C ASP A 78 2.68 -6.51 -10.29
N GLU A 79 2.11 -6.51 -9.08
CA GLU A 79 0.70 -6.23 -8.79
C GLU A 79 0.39 -4.73 -8.60
N GLY A 80 1.38 -3.83 -8.73
CA GLY A 80 1.21 -2.39 -8.57
C GLY A 80 0.88 -1.92 -7.16
N LEU A 81 1.08 -2.77 -6.14
CA LEU A 81 0.89 -2.42 -4.72
C LEU A 81 2.11 -1.73 -4.12
N LEU A 82 3.28 -1.94 -4.74
CA LEU A 82 4.51 -1.21 -4.48
C LEU A 82 5.08 -0.69 -5.80
N ILE A 83 5.67 0.50 -5.77
CA ILE A 83 6.42 1.04 -6.91
C ILE A 83 7.79 1.51 -6.46
N ASP A 84 8.74 1.55 -7.39
CA ASP A 84 10.06 2.11 -7.15
C ASP A 84 9.96 3.66 -7.11
N VAL A 85 10.61 4.28 -6.12
CA VAL A 85 10.73 5.75 -6.08
C VAL A 85 11.43 6.27 -7.35
N ASP A 86 12.48 5.58 -7.79
CA ASP A 86 13.15 5.84 -9.07
C ASP A 86 13.15 4.53 -9.89
N PRO A 87 12.34 4.42 -10.95
CA PRO A 87 12.25 3.21 -11.76
C PRO A 87 13.56 2.89 -12.51
N ARG A 88 14.52 3.82 -12.56
CA ARG A 88 15.84 3.62 -13.18
C ARG A 88 16.87 3.07 -12.19
N ASP A 89 16.62 3.15 -10.89
CA ASP A 89 17.49 2.59 -9.85
C ASP A 89 16.86 1.36 -9.21
N SER A 90 17.42 0.19 -9.55
CA SER A 90 17.02 -1.08 -8.95
C SER A 90 17.24 -1.18 -7.43
N ARG A 91 17.88 -0.20 -6.78
CA ARG A 91 18.05 -0.13 -5.33
C ARG A 91 17.17 0.95 -4.69
N SER A 92 16.37 1.67 -5.47
CA SER A 92 15.52 2.74 -4.95
C SER A 92 14.60 2.20 -3.85
N PRO A 93 14.22 3.05 -2.89
CA PRO A 93 13.16 2.74 -1.95
C PRO A 93 11.85 2.41 -2.69
N LEU A 94 10.93 1.77 -1.96
CA LEU A 94 9.62 1.38 -2.43
C LEU A 94 8.55 2.30 -1.83
N LEU A 95 7.60 2.73 -2.66
CA LEU A 95 6.42 3.47 -2.27
C LEU A 95 5.23 2.52 -2.20
N TRP A 96 4.31 2.76 -1.27
CA TRP A 96 2.98 2.17 -1.35
C TRP A 96 2.22 2.80 -2.53
N ALA A 97 1.53 1.98 -3.29
CA ALA A 97 0.73 2.42 -4.43
C ALA A 97 -0.66 1.77 -4.41
N VAL A 98 -1.61 2.48 -5.01
CA VAL A 98 -2.98 2.00 -5.19
C VAL A 98 -3.18 1.70 -6.66
N PRO A 99 -3.18 0.42 -7.07
CA PRO A 99 -3.54 0.06 -8.43
C PRO A 99 -5.04 0.29 -8.65
N GLU A 100 -5.42 0.62 -9.88
CA GLU A 100 -6.81 0.97 -10.27
C GLU A 100 -7.86 -0.03 -9.74
N ARG A 101 -7.60 -1.34 -9.90
CA ARG A 101 -8.47 -2.42 -9.37
C ARG A 101 -8.67 -2.44 -7.85
N ALA A 102 -7.80 -1.78 -7.10
CA ALA A 102 -7.88 -1.68 -5.64
C ALA A 102 -8.37 -0.31 -5.17
N GLU A 103 -8.52 0.66 -6.07
CA GLU A 103 -8.91 2.03 -5.76
C GLU A 103 -10.25 2.07 -5.02
N THR A 104 -11.28 1.38 -5.52
CA THR A 104 -12.60 1.35 -4.86
C THR A 104 -12.57 0.72 -3.46
N LYS A 105 -11.62 -0.20 -3.19
CA LYS A 105 -11.47 -0.80 -1.85
C LYS A 105 -10.80 0.17 -0.87
N TYR A 106 -9.78 0.91 -1.32
CA TYR A 106 -9.09 1.89 -0.48
C TYR A 106 -9.89 3.19 -0.33
N PHE A 107 -10.59 3.57 -1.40
CA PHE A 107 -11.20 4.88 -1.59
C PHE A 107 -12.59 4.78 -2.21
N PRO A 108 -13.57 4.16 -1.54
CA PRO A 108 -14.89 3.88 -2.11
C PRO A 108 -15.70 5.12 -2.51
N LYS A 109 -15.39 6.31 -1.98
CA LYS A 109 -16.06 7.58 -2.31
C LYS A 109 -15.31 8.43 -3.37
N LEU A 110 -14.16 7.99 -3.86
CA LEU A 110 -13.35 8.73 -4.87
C LEU A 110 -13.73 8.37 -6.31
N SER A 111 -14.19 7.14 -6.54
CA SER A 111 -14.64 6.72 -7.86
C SER A 111 -16.07 7.23 -8.13
N PRO A 112 -16.32 7.97 -9.23
CA PRO A 112 -17.68 8.29 -9.63
C PRO A 112 -18.43 7.00 -9.94
N GLN A 113 -19.63 6.84 -9.36
CA GLN A 113 -20.57 5.78 -9.75
C GLN A 113 -21.22 6.09 -11.09
#